data_AF-A0A7Y9QV14-F1
#
_entry.id   AF-A0A7Y9QV14-F1
#
_cell.length_a   1.000
_cell.length_b   1.000
_cell.length_c   1.000
_cell.angle_alpha   90.00
_cell.angle_beta   90.00
_cell.angle_gamma   90.00
#
_symmetry.space_group_name_H-M   'P 1'
#
loop_
_entity.id
_entity.type
_entity.pdbx_description
1 polymer ?
#
loop_
_entity_poly.entity_id
_entity_poly.type
_entity_poly.pdbx_seq_one_letter_code
_entity_poly.pdbx_strand_id
1 'polypeptide(L)'
;MDADHVPVWYRGGGVEDVAELKDVMPESTKQSDVRLSGQTLTHGWEDEDDGVDLMELAAAIGARWKVILAGSVVAGMLGFGASSLMKPVYTARTVVMPPQQQGSAAAALGSLGALAGLAGGGIKSPVDQYIALMQSVTVSDRLISRFRLMDVYEAELHSVARQTLLANAIISAGKKDGLISIEVDDHDPKRAAEMANAYVDELRLMTNTLAVSEAQQRRRFFEQQLEITKKRLTEAQVTLQESGFSAGVLRAEPKAAADGYARMRAEVTAAEVRLQTMRRALADGAPEMQQQQAQLAALRSELAKLEQREASPAQRDIGYIGRYRDYKYQETLFDLYAKQFELARLDESREGGLIQVVDVATAPDRKSKPKRAMYALGAAVLAGMLLSVWAVVTGLRARRPV
;
A
#
# COMPACT_ATOMS: atom_id res chain seq x y z
N MET A 1 -3.38 -6.16 -53.58
CA MET A 1 -4.36 -5.69 -52.58
C MET A 1 -3.88 -6.17 -51.21
N ASP A 2 -2.70 -5.77 -50.74
CA ASP A 2 -2.18 -4.40 -50.44
C ASP A 2 -2.65 -3.99 -49.04
N ALA A 3 -1.77 -3.96 -48.02
CA ALA A 3 -0.89 -2.83 -47.61
C ALA A 3 -1.64 -1.85 -46.67
N ASP A 4 -1.07 -1.23 -45.63
CA ASP A 4 0.33 -1.06 -45.18
C ASP A 4 0.56 -1.64 -43.76
N HIS A 5 1.75 -1.92 -43.19
CA HIS A 5 3.12 -1.35 -43.21
C HIS A 5 3.40 -0.17 -42.23
N VAL A 6 4.20 -0.43 -41.17
CA VAL A 6 5.21 0.44 -40.52
C VAL A 6 5.97 -0.41 -39.45
N PRO A 7 7.29 -0.23 -39.19
CA PRO A 7 8.15 -1.33 -38.74
C PRO A 7 8.66 -1.29 -37.27
N VAL A 8 9.29 -2.40 -36.85
CA VAL A 8 10.05 -2.54 -35.59
C VAL A 8 11.53 -2.78 -35.89
N TRP A 9 12.41 -2.07 -35.18
CA TRP A 9 13.87 -2.25 -35.15
C TRP A 9 14.32 -2.33 -33.67
N TYR A 10 15.44 -2.96 -33.28
CA TYR A 10 16.45 -3.75 -34.00
C TYR A 10 16.86 -4.93 -33.09
N ARG A 11 17.34 -6.06 -33.64
CA ARG A 11 17.89 -7.20 -32.87
C ARG A 11 19.36 -7.44 -33.23
N GLY A 12 20.20 -7.54 -32.21
CA GLY A 12 21.56 -8.10 -32.26
C GLY A 12 22.12 -8.17 -30.84
N GLY A 13 22.91 -9.18 -30.45
CA GLY A 13 23.36 -10.34 -31.21
C GLY A 13 24.76 -10.73 -30.75
N GLY A 14 24.88 -11.78 -29.94
CA GLY A 14 26.16 -12.24 -29.42
C GLY A 14 26.20 -13.76 -29.32
N VAL A 15 27.33 -14.34 -29.71
CA VAL A 15 27.67 -15.76 -29.61
C VAL A 15 29.18 -15.87 -29.38
N GLU A 16 29.54 -16.42 -28.22
CA GLU A 16 30.62 -17.37 -27.86
C GLU A 16 32.01 -17.36 -28.53
N ASP A 17 32.92 -18.05 -27.83
CA ASP A 17 34.35 -18.31 -28.05
C ASP A 17 34.79 -18.79 -29.44
N VAL A 18 36.10 -18.70 -29.71
CA VAL A 18 36.96 -19.88 -30.00
C VAL A 18 38.45 -19.49 -29.95
N ALA A 19 39.33 -20.45 -29.68
CA ALA A 19 40.80 -20.29 -29.61
C ALA A 19 41.54 -21.11 -30.69
N GLU A 20 42.88 -21.15 -30.60
CA GLU A 20 43.85 -21.94 -31.38
C GLU A 20 44.39 -21.38 -32.73
N LEU A 21 45.48 -22.01 -33.21
CA LEU A 21 46.18 -21.83 -34.49
C LEU A 21 46.82 -20.44 -34.71
N LYS A 22 48.12 -20.19 -34.48
CA LYS A 22 49.35 -21.01 -34.43
C LYS A 22 49.87 -21.51 -35.80
N ASP A 23 51.15 -21.21 -36.05
CA ASP A 23 52.01 -21.52 -37.20
C ASP A 23 51.60 -20.97 -38.59
N VAL A 24 52.50 -20.18 -39.21
CA VAL A 24 53.29 -20.53 -40.42
C VAL A 24 54.31 -19.42 -40.72
N MET A 25 55.59 -19.79 -40.80
CA MET A 25 56.72 -19.10 -41.47
C MET A 25 57.16 -19.98 -42.67
N PRO A 26 58.10 -19.62 -43.59
CA PRO A 26 59.00 -18.45 -43.67
C PRO A 26 58.85 -17.73 -45.05
N GLU A 27 59.82 -17.12 -45.77
CA GLU A 27 61.28 -16.97 -45.67
C GLU A 27 61.81 -15.71 -46.44
N SER A 28 62.96 -15.20 -45.98
CA SER A 28 64.13 -14.77 -46.78
C SER A 28 63.98 -13.96 -48.09
N THR A 29 64.66 -12.79 -48.13
CA THR A 29 65.91 -12.72 -48.93
C THR A 29 66.94 -11.70 -48.40
N LYS A 30 68.15 -12.21 -48.10
CA LYS A 30 69.52 -11.61 -48.14
C LYS A 30 69.70 -10.08 -47.92
N GLN A 31 70.44 -9.58 -46.92
CA GLN A 31 71.83 -9.86 -46.47
C GLN A 31 72.93 -9.11 -47.28
N SER A 32 73.42 -8.00 -46.70
CA SER A 32 74.82 -7.49 -46.72
C SER A 32 74.90 -6.17 -45.90
N ASP A 33 75.97 -5.82 -45.18
CA ASP A 33 77.03 -6.65 -44.62
C ASP A 33 77.74 -5.99 -43.42
N VAL A 34 78.56 -6.77 -42.69
CA VAL A 34 79.75 -6.34 -41.90
C VAL A 34 79.61 -5.21 -40.85
N ARG A 35 79.50 -5.63 -39.58
CA ARG A 35 80.33 -5.27 -38.38
C ARG A 35 81.44 -4.20 -38.58
N LEU A 36 81.80 -3.31 -37.65
CA LEU A 36 81.61 -3.22 -36.19
C LEU A 36 82.13 -1.84 -35.72
N SER A 37 81.41 -1.14 -34.83
CA SER A 37 82.01 -0.31 -33.74
C SER A 37 80.93 0.27 -32.83
N GLY A 38 81.24 0.36 -31.53
CA GLY A 38 80.24 0.56 -30.49
C GLY A 38 79.61 1.95 -30.41
N GLN A 39 78.31 1.96 -30.17
CA GLN A 39 77.72 2.71 -29.06
C GLN A 39 76.47 1.96 -28.56
N THR A 40 76.40 1.72 -27.25
CA THR A 40 75.19 1.21 -26.60
C THR A 40 74.21 2.36 -26.42
N LEU A 41 73.35 2.57 -27.41
CA LEU A 41 72.15 3.39 -27.22
C LEU A 41 71.18 2.63 -26.31
N THR A 42 71.35 2.83 -25.00
CA THR A 42 70.29 2.56 -24.03
C THR A 42 69.15 3.52 -24.33
N HIS A 43 68.18 3.07 -25.12
CA HIS A 43 66.92 3.79 -25.25
C HIS A 43 66.23 3.69 -23.90
N GLY A 44 66.43 4.71 -23.07
CA GLY A 44 65.57 4.93 -21.92
C GLY A 44 64.15 5.04 -22.43
N TRP A 45 63.23 4.36 -21.76
CA TRP A 45 61.89 4.86 -21.66
C TRP A 45 62.02 6.02 -20.68
N GLU A 46 62.14 7.24 -21.21
CA GLU A 46 61.79 8.41 -20.42
C GLU A 46 60.28 8.31 -20.25
N ASP A 47 59.85 7.75 -19.11
CA ASP A 47 58.53 8.03 -18.59
C ASP A 47 58.45 9.55 -18.44
N GLU A 48 57.76 10.21 -19.38
CA GLU A 48 57.35 11.60 -19.21
C GLU A 48 56.40 11.65 -18.01
N ASP A 49 56.97 11.85 -16.83
CA ASP A 49 56.26 12.02 -15.56
C ASP A 49 55.58 13.40 -15.55
N ASP A 50 54.64 13.61 -16.48
CA ASP A 50 53.71 14.76 -16.59
C ASP A 50 52.65 14.70 -15.45
N GLY A 51 53.04 14.10 -14.32
CA GLY A 51 52.31 14.05 -13.07
C GLY A 51 52.35 15.41 -12.39
N VAL A 52 51.17 15.92 -12.02
CA VAL A 52 51.05 17.18 -11.28
C VAL A 52 51.54 16.97 -9.85
N ASP A 53 52.79 17.35 -9.58
CA ASP A 53 53.40 17.26 -8.25
C ASP A 53 52.53 17.99 -7.21
N LEU A 54 52.25 17.29 -6.11
CA LEU A 54 51.43 17.81 -5.01
C LEU A 54 52.04 19.08 -4.40
N MET A 55 53.36 19.24 -4.46
CA MET A 55 54.04 20.44 -3.98
C MET A 55 53.84 21.65 -4.91
N GLU A 56 53.73 21.45 -6.23
CA GLU A 56 53.32 22.52 -7.16
C GLU A 56 51.86 22.93 -6.95
N LEU A 57 50.96 21.95 -6.75
CA LEU A 57 49.55 22.22 -6.45
C LEU A 57 49.40 23.07 -5.18
N ALA A 58 50.14 22.70 -4.12
CA ALA A 58 50.20 23.44 -2.86
C ALA A 58 50.79 24.85 -3.05
N ALA A 59 51.85 25.00 -3.85
CA ALA A 59 52.47 26.29 -4.14
C ALA A 59 51.54 27.23 -4.93
N ALA A 60 50.81 26.73 -5.93
CA ALA A 60 49.88 27.53 -6.74
C ALA A 60 48.69 28.05 -5.91
N ILE A 61 48.15 27.21 -5.02
CA ILE A 61 47.12 27.60 -4.05
C ILE A 61 47.70 28.57 -3.01
N GLY A 62 48.88 28.26 -2.47
CA GLY A 62 49.61 29.07 -1.49
C GLY A 62 50.00 30.47 -2.00
N ALA A 63 50.26 30.64 -3.30
CA ALA A 63 50.50 31.94 -3.89
C ALA A 63 49.25 32.84 -3.93
N ARG A 64 48.04 32.25 -3.92
CA ARG A 64 46.76 32.96 -4.13
C ARG A 64 45.76 32.82 -2.99
N TRP A 65 46.16 32.28 -1.83
CA TRP A 65 45.28 31.98 -0.69
C TRP A 65 44.38 33.15 -0.26
N LYS A 66 44.89 34.39 -0.30
CA LYS A 66 44.12 35.60 0.03
C LYS A 66 42.93 35.83 -0.93
N VAL A 67 43.12 35.55 -2.21
CA VAL A 67 42.06 35.68 -3.25
C VAL A 67 41.03 34.58 -3.08
N ILE A 68 41.47 33.35 -2.83
CA ILE A 68 40.58 32.19 -2.57
C ILE A 68 39.73 32.46 -1.32
N LEU A 69 40.35 32.90 -0.22
CA LEU A 69 39.66 33.21 1.04
C LEU A 69 38.69 34.38 0.89
N ALA A 70 39.12 35.50 0.30
CA ALA A 70 38.27 36.67 0.10
C ALA A 70 37.08 36.36 -0.82
N GLY A 71 37.31 35.65 -1.94
CA GLY A 71 36.25 35.23 -2.85
C GLY A 71 35.27 34.25 -2.21
N SER A 72 35.74 33.33 -1.38
CA SER A 72 34.89 32.42 -0.60
C SER A 72 34.00 33.17 0.39
N VAL A 73 34.55 34.18 1.10
CA VAL A 73 33.80 35.02 2.03
C VAL A 73 32.75 35.86 1.30
N VAL A 74 33.09 36.48 0.16
CA VAL A 74 32.14 37.24 -0.67
C VAL A 74 31.02 36.34 -1.20
N ALA A 75 31.35 35.14 -1.71
CA ALA A 75 30.36 34.16 -2.14
C ALA A 75 29.45 33.69 -0.99
N GLY A 76 30.00 33.50 0.21
CA GLY A 76 29.22 33.18 1.41
C GLY A 76 28.25 34.29 1.82
N MET A 77 28.68 35.56 1.73
CA MET A 77 27.81 36.72 1.96
C MET A 77 26.69 36.83 0.91
N LEU A 78 27.02 36.62 -0.38
CA LEU A 78 26.02 36.58 -1.46
C LEU A 78 25.02 35.43 -1.27
N GLY A 79 25.48 34.24 -0.89
CA GLY A 79 24.63 33.09 -0.57
C GLY A 79 23.71 33.35 0.63
N PHE A 80 24.20 34.03 1.67
CA PHE A 80 23.38 34.46 2.81
C PHE A 80 22.34 35.53 2.42
N GLY A 81 22.70 36.47 1.55
CA GLY A 81 21.80 37.48 1.00
C GLY A 81 20.68 36.87 0.17
N ALA A 82 21.02 36.02 -0.82
CA ALA A 82 20.04 35.31 -1.64
C ALA A 82 19.11 34.42 -0.81
N SER A 83 19.65 33.67 0.16
CA SER A 83 18.87 32.87 1.12
C SER A 83 18.04 33.72 2.11
N SER A 84 18.27 35.03 2.16
CA SER A 84 17.45 35.97 2.92
C SER A 84 16.29 36.56 2.13
N LEU A 85 16.35 36.52 0.79
CA LEU A 85 15.30 36.99 -0.13
C LEU A 85 14.20 35.95 -0.38
N MET A 86 14.50 34.66 -0.17
CA MET A 86 13.54 33.56 -0.27
C MET A 86 12.46 33.65 0.83
N LYS A 87 11.17 33.47 0.45
CA LYS A 87 10.03 33.38 1.39
C LYS A 87 10.33 32.30 2.47
N PRO A 88 10.12 32.58 3.77
CA PRO A 88 10.32 31.58 4.82
C PRO A 88 9.28 30.45 4.71
N VAL A 89 9.65 29.22 5.08
CA VAL A 89 8.74 28.07 5.12
C VAL A 89 8.74 27.47 6.52
N TYR A 90 7.56 27.12 6.99
CA TYR A 90 7.25 26.60 8.31
C TYR A 90 6.68 25.18 8.15
N THR A 91 7.23 24.21 8.88
CA THR A 91 6.71 22.83 8.88
C THR A 91 5.86 22.63 10.13
N ALA A 92 4.60 22.25 9.96
CA ALA A 92 3.76 21.76 11.06
C ALA A 92 3.60 20.24 10.96
N ARG A 93 3.47 19.55 12.11
CA ARG A 93 3.42 18.08 12.18
C ARG A 93 2.24 17.62 13.03
N THR A 94 1.47 16.65 12.55
CA THR A 94 0.56 15.84 13.37
C THR A 94 0.98 14.38 13.31
N VAL A 95 0.68 13.62 14.37
CA VAL A 95 0.95 12.19 14.47
C VAL A 95 -0.34 11.47 14.81
N VAL A 96 -0.67 10.44 14.05
CA VAL A 96 -1.88 9.62 14.23
C VAL A 96 -1.56 8.14 14.37
N MET A 97 -2.34 7.47 15.21
CA MET A 97 -2.32 6.02 15.35
C MET A 97 -3.45 5.43 14.47
N PRO A 98 -3.13 4.59 13.48
CA PRO A 98 -4.15 3.84 12.74
C PRO A 98 -4.85 2.84 13.67
N PRO A 99 -6.14 2.52 13.45
CA PRO A 99 -6.89 1.66 14.35
C PRO A 99 -6.32 0.24 14.36
N GLN A 100 -5.90 -0.23 15.54
CA GLN A 100 -5.49 -1.62 15.73
C GLN A 100 -6.72 -2.53 15.67
N GLN A 101 -6.80 -3.37 14.63
CA GLN A 101 -7.84 -4.40 14.55
C GLN A 101 -7.60 -5.47 15.62
N GLN A 102 -8.37 -5.43 16.70
CA GLN A 102 -8.42 -6.48 17.73
C GLN A 102 -9.20 -7.70 17.21
N GLY A 103 -8.69 -8.35 16.16
CA GLY A 103 -9.27 -9.53 15.52
C GLY A 103 -8.26 -10.67 15.43
N SER A 104 -8.40 -11.70 16.27
CA SER A 104 -7.45 -12.81 16.37
C SER A 104 -7.24 -13.58 15.05
N ALA A 105 -8.23 -13.60 14.15
CA ALA A 105 -8.10 -14.19 12.82
C ALA A 105 -7.22 -13.35 11.87
N ALA A 106 -7.31 -12.03 11.95
CA ALA A 106 -6.46 -11.13 11.15
C ALA A 106 -4.99 -11.21 11.60
N ALA A 107 -4.72 -11.45 12.88
CA ALA A 107 -3.36 -11.68 13.38
C ALA A 107 -2.72 -12.95 12.78
N ALA A 108 -3.49 -14.02 12.57
CA ALA A 108 -3.01 -15.26 11.95
C ALA A 108 -2.76 -15.12 10.43
N LEU A 109 -3.54 -14.29 9.74
CA LEU A 109 -3.25 -13.90 8.35
C LEU A 109 -2.04 -12.94 8.27
N GLY A 110 -1.86 -12.07 9.28
CA GLY A 110 -0.72 -11.16 9.38
C GLY A 110 0.63 -11.87 9.53
N SER A 111 0.70 -12.98 10.27
CA SER A 111 1.93 -13.78 10.39
C SER A 111 2.28 -14.53 9.10
N LEU A 112 1.29 -14.99 8.33
CA LEU A 112 1.49 -15.52 6.98
C LEU A 112 1.94 -14.41 5.99
N GLY A 113 1.36 -13.21 6.11
CA GLY A 113 1.79 -12.04 5.34
C GLY A 113 3.24 -11.63 5.62
N ALA A 114 3.69 -11.73 6.88
CA ALA A 114 5.08 -11.47 7.26
C ALA A 114 6.07 -12.45 6.61
N LEU A 115 5.69 -13.73 6.44
CA LEU A 115 6.49 -14.72 5.71
C LEU A 115 6.54 -14.42 4.20
N ALA A 116 5.41 -14.04 3.60
CA ALA A 116 5.38 -13.68 2.17
C ALA A 116 6.16 -12.38 1.87
N GLY A 117 6.27 -11.46 2.84
CA GLY A 117 7.13 -10.26 2.73
C GLY A 117 8.63 -10.56 2.57
N LEU A 118 9.10 -11.74 3.01
CA LEU A 118 10.48 -12.19 2.79
C LEU A 118 10.76 -12.65 1.35
N ALA A 119 9.71 -12.91 0.55
CA ALA A 119 9.82 -13.39 -0.83
C ALA A 119 9.87 -12.25 -1.88
N GLY A 120 10.07 -11.00 -1.46
CA GLY A 120 10.15 -9.83 -2.35
C GLY A 120 8.81 -9.34 -2.92
N GLY A 121 7.72 -10.07 -2.70
CA GLY A 121 6.36 -9.63 -3.01
C GLY A 121 5.91 -8.54 -2.03
N GLY A 122 5.83 -7.29 -2.48
CA GLY A 122 5.50 -6.13 -1.65
C GLY A 122 4.07 -6.12 -1.12
N ILE A 123 3.83 -6.83 -0.02
CA ILE A 123 2.59 -6.74 0.77
C ILE A 123 2.55 -5.36 1.43
N LYS A 124 1.67 -4.51 0.92
CA LYS A 124 1.39 -3.18 1.47
C LYS A 124 0.76 -3.34 2.84
N SER A 125 1.33 -2.66 3.84
CA SER A 125 0.79 -2.60 5.20
C SER A 125 -0.59 -1.92 5.20
N PRO A 126 -1.49 -2.25 6.13
CA PRO A 126 -2.68 -1.42 6.39
C PRO A 126 -2.32 0.06 6.62
N VAL A 127 -1.12 0.33 7.15
CA VAL A 127 -0.59 1.70 7.30
C VAL A 127 -0.35 2.38 5.94
N ASP A 128 0.19 1.65 4.97
CA ASP A 128 0.43 2.15 3.61
C ASP A 128 -0.89 2.45 2.88
N GLN A 129 -1.96 1.70 3.18
CA GLN A 129 -3.30 1.97 2.66
C GLN A 129 -3.84 3.31 3.17
N TYR A 130 -3.67 3.65 4.45
CA TYR A 130 -4.06 4.97 4.98
C TYR A 130 -3.22 6.11 4.37
N ILE A 131 -1.93 5.89 4.13
CA ILE A 131 -1.05 6.87 3.46
C ILE A 131 -1.51 7.10 2.01
N ALA A 132 -1.75 6.04 1.24
CA ALA A 132 -2.26 6.13 -0.11
C ALA A 132 -3.65 6.80 -0.18
N LEU A 133 -4.48 6.63 0.86
CA LEU A 133 -5.79 7.27 0.95
C LEU A 133 -5.68 8.79 1.17
N MET A 134 -4.75 9.25 2.02
CA MET A 134 -4.45 10.67 2.19
C MET A 134 -3.80 11.30 0.94
N GLN A 135 -2.98 10.54 0.21
CA GLN A 135 -2.38 10.98 -1.05
C GLN A 135 -3.34 10.90 -2.25
N SER A 136 -4.61 10.53 -2.03
CA SER A 136 -5.60 10.42 -3.10
C SER A 136 -5.99 11.78 -3.69
N VAL A 137 -6.44 11.75 -4.95
CA VAL A 137 -6.98 12.93 -5.65
C VAL A 137 -8.16 13.54 -4.88
N THR A 138 -9.03 12.71 -4.27
CA THR A 138 -10.20 13.17 -3.52
C THR A 138 -9.83 13.96 -2.26
N VAL A 139 -8.85 13.50 -1.46
CA VAL A 139 -8.36 14.26 -0.31
C VAL A 139 -7.65 15.53 -0.78
N SER A 140 -6.81 15.41 -1.81
CA SER A 140 -6.06 16.56 -2.35
C SER A 140 -6.97 17.68 -2.86
N ASP A 141 -8.00 17.37 -3.65
CA ASP A 141 -8.92 18.37 -4.20
C ASP A 141 -9.81 19.01 -3.11
N ARG A 142 -10.18 18.27 -2.06
CA ARG A 142 -10.87 18.81 -0.89
C ARG A 142 -9.97 19.78 -0.11
N LEU A 143 -8.71 19.44 0.14
CA LEU A 143 -7.76 20.34 0.81
C LEU A 143 -7.47 21.59 -0.03
N ILE A 144 -7.27 21.45 -1.34
CA ILE A 144 -7.13 22.57 -2.28
C ILE A 144 -8.34 23.51 -2.21
N SER A 145 -9.55 22.96 -2.11
CA SER A 145 -10.79 23.74 -1.98
C SER A 145 -10.93 24.39 -0.60
N ARG A 146 -10.68 23.64 0.48
CA ARG A 146 -10.79 24.07 1.90
C ARG A 146 -9.85 25.25 2.21
N PHE A 147 -8.62 25.21 1.69
CA PHE A 147 -7.60 26.24 1.94
C PHE A 147 -7.36 27.21 0.77
N ARG A 148 -8.16 27.10 -0.32
CA ARG A 148 -8.02 27.87 -1.57
C ARG A 148 -6.59 27.84 -2.13
N LEU A 149 -5.99 26.65 -2.20
CA LEU A 149 -4.58 26.49 -2.54
C LEU A 149 -4.24 26.88 -3.99
N MET A 150 -5.24 26.99 -4.88
CA MET A 150 -5.07 27.58 -6.22
C MET A 150 -4.53 29.02 -6.12
N ASP A 151 -5.14 29.85 -5.26
CA ASP A 151 -4.73 31.23 -4.99
C ASP A 151 -3.33 31.27 -4.34
N VAL A 152 -3.06 30.34 -3.40
CA VAL A 152 -1.85 30.30 -2.58
C VAL A 152 -0.61 29.85 -3.35
N TYR A 153 -0.79 28.92 -4.29
CA TYR A 153 0.28 28.37 -5.13
C TYR A 153 0.37 29.04 -6.51
N GLU A 154 -0.43 30.08 -6.76
CA GLU A 154 -0.47 30.82 -8.03
C GLU A 154 -0.70 29.88 -9.25
N ALA A 155 -1.55 28.86 -9.06
CA ALA A 155 -1.65 27.71 -9.95
C ALA A 155 -2.90 27.73 -10.85
N GLU A 156 -2.69 27.79 -12.17
CA GLU A 156 -3.77 27.80 -13.17
C GLU A 156 -4.55 26.46 -13.27
N LEU A 157 -3.94 25.35 -12.84
CA LEU A 157 -4.46 23.99 -13.04
C LEU A 157 -4.50 23.21 -11.73
N HIS A 158 -5.63 22.57 -11.44
CA HIS A 158 -5.79 21.68 -10.28
C HIS A 158 -4.75 20.56 -10.23
N SER A 159 -4.28 20.06 -11.38
CA SER A 159 -3.19 19.07 -11.45
C SER A 159 -1.87 19.61 -10.90
N VAL A 160 -1.54 20.88 -11.17
CA VAL A 160 -0.35 21.55 -10.64
C VAL A 160 -0.53 21.81 -9.15
N ALA A 161 -1.69 22.32 -8.71
CA ALA A 161 -1.96 22.52 -7.29
C ALA A 161 -1.89 21.21 -6.47
N ARG A 162 -2.36 20.08 -7.03
CA ARG A 162 -2.18 18.74 -6.41
C ARG A 162 -0.72 18.32 -6.33
N GLN A 163 0.09 18.53 -7.37
CA GLN A 163 1.52 18.20 -7.33
C GLN A 163 2.27 19.06 -6.31
N THR A 164 1.99 20.37 -6.25
CA THR A 164 2.57 21.28 -5.25
C THR A 164 2.16 20.89 -3.83
N LEU A 165 0.89 20.54 -3.60
CA LEU A 165 0.42 20.04 -2.30
C LEU A 165 1.16 18.75 -1.89
N LEU A 166 1.24 17.76 -2.78
CA LEU A 166 1.93 16.49 -2.50
C LEU A 166 3.46 16.64 -2.36
N ALA A 167 4.07 17.67 -2.94
CA ALA A 167 5.48 18.00 -2.74
C ALA A 167 5.75 18.69 -1.39
N ASN A 168 4.75 19.42 -0.86
CA ASN A 168 4.83 20.13 0.42
C ASN A 168 4.31 19.30 1.62
N ALA A 169 3.55 18.23 1.38
CA ALA A 169 2.98 17.35 2.41
C ALA A 169 3.70 15.99 2.47
N ILE A 170 4.60 15.83 3.43
CA ILE A 170 5.35 14.60 3.68
C ILE A 170 4.55 13.72 4.64
N ILE A 171 4.03 12.60 4.13
CA ILE A 171 3.30 11.60 4.91
C ILE A 171 4.14 10.33 5.01
N SER A 172 4.38 9.84 6.23
CA SER A 172 5.30 8.72 6.47
C SER A 172 4.84 7.78 7.58
N ALA A 173 5.10 6.49 7.41
CA ALA A 173 4.92 5.46 8.43
C ALA A 173 6.20 5.29 9.27
N GLY A 174 6.06 5.39 10.59
CA GLY A 174 7.13 5.09 11.54
C GLY A 174 7.41 3.59 11.59
N LYS A 175 8.60 3.18 11.13
CA LYS A 175 9.00 1.77 10.94
C LYS A 175 9.15 0.93 12.23
N LYS A 176 8.90 1.52 13.41
CA LYS A 176 9.11 0.87 14.72
C LYS A 176 7.93 1.01 15.68
N ASP A 177 7.13 2.06 15.53
CA ASP A 177 6.00 2.44 16.38
C ASP A 177 4.64 2.29 15.66
N GLY A 178 4.63 2.16 14.33
CA GLY A 178 3.42 2.03 13.52
C GLY A 178 2.61 3.33 13.40
N LEU A 179 3.17 4.45 13.87
CA LEU A 179 2.51 5.77 13.82
C LEU A 179 2.64 6.39 12.43
N ILE A 180 1.60 7.09 11.98
CA ILE A 180 1.65 7.87 10.76
C ILE A 180 1.96 9.32 11.14
N SER A 181 3.06 9.86 10.62
CA SER A 181 3.43 11.26 10.78
C SER A 181 3.14 12.02 9.48
N ILE A 182 2.41 13.12 9.61
CA ILE A 182 2.03 14.03 8.53
C ILE A 182 2.72 15.37 8.81
N GLU A 183 3.67 15.75 7.96
CA GLU A 183 4.40 17.02 8.01
C GLU A 183 4.01 17.87 6.81
N VAL A 184 3.58 19.12 7.03
CA VAL A 184 3.15 20.04 5.97
C VAL A 184 3.98 21.32 6.02
N ASP A 185 4.59 21.67 4.89
CA ASP A 185 5.32 22.92 4.67
C ASP A 185 4.40 24.02 4.08
N ASP A 186 4.36 25.18 4.71
CA ASP A 186 3.68 26.37 4.20
C ASP A 186 4.47 27.67 4.52
N HIS A 187 4.16 28.77 3.84
CA HIS A 187 4.63 30.11 4.18
C HIS A 187 3.89 30.74 5.37
N ASP A 188 2.69 30.27 5.70
CA ASP A 188 1.93 30.67 6.89
C ASP A 188 1.95 29.53 7.95
N PRO A 189 2.53 29.74 9.15
CA PRO A 189 2.58 28.71 10.19
C PRO A 189 1.19 28.27 10.69
N LYS A 190 0.14 29.11 10.57
CA LYS A 190 -1.22 28.71 10.93
C LYS A 190 -1.79 27.76 9.88
N ARG A 191 -1.72 28.12 8.60
CA ARG A 191 -2.19 27.28 7.49
C ARG A 191 -1.44 25.94 7.43
N ALA A 192 -0.14 25.91 7.72
CA ALA A 192 0.61 24.65 7.86
C ALA A 192 -0.04 23.71 8.88
N ALA A 193 -0.33 24.21 10.09
CA ALA A 193 -0.92 23.42 11.18
C ALA A 193 -2.37 23.01 10.90
N GLU A 194 -3.19 23.93 10.40
CA GLU A 194 -4.57 23.64 10.00
C GLU A 194 -4.64 22.60 8.87
N MET A 195 -3.74 22.67 7.89
CA MET A 195 -3.66 21.73 6.77
C MET A 195 -3.16 20.35 7.19
N ALA A 196 -2.14 20.28 8.07
CA ALA A 196 -1.67 19.02 8.64
C ALA A 196 -2.78 18.30 9.43
N ASN A 197 -3.54 19.03 10.27
CA ASN A 197 -4.70 18.48 10.97
C ASN A 197 -5.84 18.08 10.00
N ALA A 198 -6.09 18.88 8.95
CA ALA A 198 -7.14 18.62 7.97
C ALA A 198 -6.90 17.34 7.15
N TYR A 199 -5.65 16.91 6.93
CA TYR A 199 -5.36 15.58 6.38
C TYR A 199 -5.96 14.45 7.22
N VAL A 200 -5.98 14.60 8.55
CA VAL A 200 -6.58 13.61 9.46
C VAL A 200 -8.10 13.67 9.43
N ASP A 201 -8.70 14.87 9.36
CA ASP A 201 -10.15 15.05 9.19
C ASP A 201 -10.62 14.36 7.89
N GLU A 202 -9.94 14.62 6.79
CA GLU A 202 -10.27 14.04 5.48
C GLU A 202 -10.02 12.53 5.43
N LEU A 203 -8.96 12.04 6.08
CA LEU A 203 -8.73 10.60 6.22
C LEU A 203 -9.86 9.92 6.99
N ARG A 204 -10.31 10.51 8.11
CA ARG A 204 -11.44 10.02 8.92
C ARG A 204 -12.73 10.01 8.09
N LEU A 205 -13.03 11.13 7.42
CA LEU A 205 -14.21 11.25 6.57
C LEU A 205 -14.19 10.22 5.43
N MET A 206 -13.07 10.10 4.71
CA MET A 206 -12.94 9.17 3.59
C MET A 206 -13.01 7.72 4.04
N THR A 207 -12.35 7.36 5.16
CA THR A 207 -12.47 6.03 5.79
C THR A 207 -13.92 5.72 6.14
N ASN A 208 -14.64 6.64 6.81
CA ASN A 208 -16.04 6.46 7.16
C ASN A 208 -16.97 6.33 5.93
N THR A 209 -16.66 6.99 4.81
CA THR A 209 -17.45 6.86 3.57
C THR A 209 -17.14 5.61 2.75
N LEU A 210 -15.92 5.08 2.83
CA LEU A 210 -15.48 3.89 2.09
C LEU A 210 -15.69 2.59 2.88
N ALA A 211 -15.81 2.66 4.21
CA ALA A 211 -16.06 1.54 5.10
C ALA A 211 -17.51 1.01 5.00
N VAL A 212 -17.86 0.42 3.86
CA VAL A 212 -18.85 -0.66 3.81
C VAL A 212 -18.20 -1.90 4.41
N SER A 213 -18.04 -1.85 5.74
CA SER A 213 -17.28 -2.82 6.54
C SER A 213 -17.82 -4.24 6.42
N GLU A 214 -17.05 -5.24 6.86
CA GLU A 214 -17.54 -6.62 6.76
C GLU A 214 -18.78 -6.81 7.64
N ALA A 215 -18.79 -6.27 8.87
CA ALA A 215 -19.96 -6.32 9.73
C ALA A 215 -21.17 -5.57 9.14
N GLN A 216 -20.97 -4.43 8.45
CA GLN A 216 -22.06 -3.77 7.70
C GLN A 216 -22.67 -4.67 6.62
N GLN A 217 -21.84 -5.45 5.91
CA GLN A 217 -22.33 -6.39 4.89
C GLN A 217 -23.04 -7.58 5.55
N ARG A 218 -22.46 -8.16 6.62
CA ARG A 218 -23.08 -9.24 7.41
C ARG A 218 -24.43 -8.78 7.99
N ARG A 219 -24.51 -7.58 8.58
CA ARG A 219 -25.74 -7.04 9.16
C ARG A 219 -26.82 -6.88 8.10
N ARG A 220 -26.54 -6.17 7.00
CA ARG A 220 -27.52 -5.96 5.90
C ARG A 220 -27.99 -7.30 5.29
N PHE A 221 -27.13 -8.31 5.21
CA PHE A 221 -27.52 -9.66 4.77
C PHE A 221 -28.51 -10.32 5.75
N PHE A 222 -28.18 -10.38 7.05
CA PHE A 222 -29.09 -10.98 8.04
C PHE A 222 -30.37 -10.17 8.24
N GLU A 223 -30.32 -8.85 8.12
CA GLU A 223 -31.47 -7.94 8.11
C GLU A 223 -32.47 -8.31 7.00
N GLN A 224 -31.97 -8.57 5.78
CA GLN A 224 -32.79 -9.05 4.66
C GLN A 224 -33.33 -10.46 4.87
N GLN A 225 -32.51 -11.41 5.34
CA GLN A 225 -32.97 -12.78 5.61
C GLN A 225 -34.02 -12.82 6.74
N LEU A 226 -33.87 -11.99 7.78
CA LEU A 226 -34.80 -11.89 8.89
C LEU A 226 -36.18 -11.41 8.42
N GLU A 227 -36.25 -10.35 7.60
CA GLU A 227 -37.53 -9.87 7.04
C GLU A 227 -38.16 -10.86 6.04
N ILE A 228 -37.36 -11.61 5.28
CA ILE A 228 -37.88 -12.69 4.41
C ILE A 228 -38.45 -13.84 5.24
N THR A 229 -37.72 -14.33 6.23
CA THR A 229 -38.15 -15.45 7.08
C THR A 229 -39.32 -15.06 7.97
N LYS A 230 -39.37 -13.82 8.48
CA LYS A 230 -40.52 -13.26 9.22
C LYS A 230 -41.81 -13.33 8.40
N LYS A 231 -41.77 -13.02 7.10
CA LYS A 231 -42.94 -13.13 6.21
C LYS A 231 -43.35 -14.59 6.00
N ARG A 232 -42.39 -15.48 5.74
CA ARG A 232 -42.62 -16.94 5.60
C ARG A 232 -43.15 -17.59 6.89
N LEU A 233 -42.70 -17.12 8.06
CA LEU A 233 -43.18 -17.57 9.37
C LEU A 233 -44.64 -17.15 9.57
N THR A 234 -45.00 -15.92 9.25
CA THR A 234 -46.40 -15.46 9.27
C THR A 234 -47.28 -16.27 8.31
N GLU A 235 -46.82 -16.50 7.09
CA GLU A 235 -47.48 -17.33 6.07
C GLU A 235 -47.70 -18.76 6.58
N ALA A 236 -46.64 -19.43 7.05
CA ALA A 236 -46.71 -20.77 7.62
C ALA A 236 -47.59 -20.85 8.88
N GLN A 237 -47.62 -19.80 9.70
CA GLN A 237 -48.49 -19.71 10.87
C GLN A 237 -49.98 -19.59 10.48
N VAL A 238 -50.32 -18.78 9.47
CA VAL A 238 -51.68 -18.70 8.92
C VAL A 238 -52.07 -20.04 8.31
N THR A 239 -51.22 -20.63 7.46
CA THR A 239 -51.47 -21.95 6.87
C THR A 239 -51.65 -23.03 7.95
N LEU A 240 -50.90 -22.98 9.05
CA LEU A 240 -51.10 -23.89 10.19
C LEU A 240 -52.45 -23.65 10.89
N GLN A 241 -52.84 -22.40 11.14
CA GLN A 241 -54.14 -22.06 11.74
C GLN A 241 -55.33 -22.52 10.87
N GLU A 242 -55.24 -22.35 9.55
CA GLU A 242 -56.24 -22.82 8.57
C GLU A 242 -56.44 -24.35 8.57
N SER A 243 -55.46 -25.13 9.06
CA SER A 243 -55.56 -26.60 9.02
C SER A 243 -56.61 -27.19 9.97
N GLY A 244 -57.09 -26.39 10.93
CA GLY A 244 -58.12 -26.77 11.90
C GLY A 244 -57.57 -27.63 13.04
N PHE A 245 -57.80 -27.22 14.28
CA PHE A 245 -57.36 -27.96 15.47
C PHE A 245 -58.23 -29.21 15.72
N SER A 246 -57.98 -30.29 14.99
CA SER A 246 -58.60 -31.59 15.23
C SER A 246 -58.07 -32.21 16.54
N ALA A 247 -58.96 -32.39 17.52
CA ALA A 247 -58.58 -32.80 18.88
C ALA A 247 -57.88 -34.18 18.98
N GLY A 248 -57.93 -34.99 17.92
CA GLY A 248 -57.19 -36.26 17.84
C GLY A 248 -55.66 -36.08 17.78
N VAL A 249 -55.18 -34.99 17.15
CA VAL A 249 -53.75 -34.77 16.83
C VAL A 249 -52.95 -34.24 18.04
N LEU A 250 -53.63 -33.85 19.12
CA LEU A 250 -52.99 -33.36 20.36
C LEU A 250 -52.30 -34.46 21.20
N ARG A 251 -52.34 -35.73 20.78
CA ARG A 251 -51.64 -36.84 21.44
C ARG A 251 -50.13 -36.84 21.17
N ALA A 252 -49.42 -35.97 21.89
CA ALA A 252 -47.99 -35.99 22.25
C ALA A 252 -46.90 -36.16 21.15
N GLU A 253 -46.95 -37.21 20.34
CA GLU A 253 -45.86 -37.64 19.46
C GLU A 253 -45.52 -36.67 18.29
N PRO A 254 -46.46 -36.02 17.58
CA PRO A 254 -46.11 -35.27 16.36
C PRO A 254 -45.26 -34.02 16.63
N LYS A 255 -45.25 -33.47 17.85
CA LYS A 255 -44.41 -32.31 18.19
C LYS A 255 -42.93 -32.66 18.22
N ALA A 256 -42.55 -33.74 18.92
CA ALA A 256 -41.15 -34.10 19.08
C ALA A 256 -40.49 -34.53 17.76
N ALA A 257 -41.23 -35.27 16.92
CA ALA A 257 -40.79 -35.62 15.57
C ALA A 257 -40.59 -34.36 14.70
N ALA A 258 -41.57 -33.46 14.71
CA ALA A 258 -41.51 -32.23 13.93
C ALA A 258 -40.40 -31.25 14.37
N ASP A 259 -40.21 -31.07 15.68
CA ASP A 259 -39.13 -30.25 16.24
C ASP A 259 -37.75 -30.83 15.88
N GLY A 260 -37.62 -32.17 15.88
CA GLY A 260 -36.40 -32.86 15.43
C GLY A 260 -36.12 -32.64 13.95
N TYR A 261 -37.11 -32.85 13.08
CA TYR A 261 -36.98 -32.60 11.64
C TYR A 261 -36.68 -31.13 11.33
N ALA A 262 -37.38 -30.18 11.97
CA ALA A 262 -37.18 -28.75 11.75
C ALA A 262 -35.76 -28.29 12.09
N ARG A 263 -35.17 -28.85 13.15
CA ARG A 263 -33.74 -28.63 13.49
C ARG A 263 -32.81 -29.25 12.46
N MET A 264 -33.00 -30.52 12.10
CA MET A 264 -32.16 -31.21 11.12
C MET A 264 -32.18 -30.51 9.75
N ARG A 265 -33.35 -30.02 9.31
CA ARG A 265 -33.51 -29.25 8.07
C ARG A 265 -32.81 -27.89 8.15
N ALA A 266 -32.92 -27.19 9.28
CA ALA A 266 -32.21 -25.93 9.52
C ALA A 266 -30.69 -26.11 9.55
N GLU A 267 -30.17 -27.22 10.10
CA GLU A 267 -28.75 -27.56 10.07
C GLU A 267 -28.25 -27.86 8.65
N VAL A 268 -29.02 -28.59 7.84
CA VAL A 268 -28.74 -28.78 6.40
C VAL A 268 -28.67 -27.44 5.68
N THR A 269 -29.66 -26.55 5.87
CA THR A 269 -29.65 -25.22 5.23
C THR A 269 -28.52 -24.32 5.72
N ALA A 270 -28.16 -24.38 7.01
CA ALA A 270 -27.00 -23.65 7.53
C ALA A 270 -25.67 -24.15 6.92
N ALA A 271 -25.53 -25.47 6.74
CA ALA A 271 -24.39 -26.06 6.05
C ALA A 271 -24.35 -25.69 4.55
N GLU A 272 -25.51 -25.64 3.88
CA GLU A 272 -25.61 -25.19 2.48
C GLU A 272 -25.21 -23.72 2.30
N VAL A 273 -25.66 -22.83 3.17
CA VAL A 273 -25.27 -21.41 3.16
C VAL A 273 -23.76 -21.26 3.44
N ARG A 274 -23.20 -22.01 4.39
CA ARG A 274 -21.76 -22.02 4.68
C ARG A 274 -20.93 -22.50 3.48
N LEU A 275 -21.41 -23.52 2.78
CA LEU A 275 -20.73 -24.04 1.58
C LEU A 275 -20.85 -23.06 0.40
N GLN A 276 -21.98 -22.35 0.29
CA GLN A 276 -22.17 -21.28 -0.70
C GLN A 276 -21.29 -20.05 -0.44
N THR A 277 -21.00 -19.69 0.82
CA THR A 277 -20.03 -18.62 1.12
C THR A 277 -18.60 -19.08 0.88
N MET A 278 -18.23 -20.31 1.27
CA MET A 278 -16.91 -20.88 0.99
C MET A 278 -16.59 -20.94 -0.52
N ARG A 279 -17.55 -21.30 -1.37
CA ARG A 279 -17.43 -21.27 -2.84
C ARG A 279 -17.11 -19.89 -3.44
N ARG A 280 -17.32 -18.79 -2.71
CA ARG A 280 -16.94 -17.44 -3.16
C ARG A 280 -15.49 -17.07 -2.81
N ALA A 281 -14.84 -17.85 -1.93
CA ALA A 281 -13.50 -17.56 -1.41
C ALA A 281 -12.47 -18.66 -1.73
N LEU A 282 -12.91 -19.89 -1.96
CA LEU A 282 -12.08 -21.08 -2.16
C LEU A 282 -12.48 -21.81 -3.45
N ALA A 283 -11.50 -22.41 -4.14
CA ALA A 283 -11.76 -23.29 -5.27
C ALA A 283 -12.44 -24.61 -4.82
N ASP A 284 -13.36 -25.14 -5.63
CA ASP A 284 -14.14 -26.35 -5.30
C ASP A 284 -13.30 -27.60 -4.96
N GLY A 285 -12.04 -27.65 -5.41
CA GLY A 285 -11.09 -28.74 -5.14
C GLY A 285 -10.36 -28.67 -3.80
N ALA A 286 -10.54 -27.62 -2.99
CA ALA A 286 -9.82 -27.48 -1.72
C ALA A 286 -10.19 -28.58 -0.69
N PRO A 287 -9.25 -29.09 0.13
CA PRO A 287 -9.55 -30.15 1.11
C PRO A 287 -10.66 -29.78 2.11
N GLU A 288 -10.69 -28.50 2.52
CA GLU A 288 -11.70 -27.94 3.42
C GLU A 288 -13.10 -27.95 2.76
N MET A 289 -13.17 -27.62 1.47
CA MET A 289 -14.39 -27.70 0.66
C MET A 289 -14.88 -29.14 0.53
N GLN A 290 -13.97 -30.11 0.32
CA GLN A 290 -14.32 -31.53 0.26
C GLN A 290 -14.88 -32.05 1.60
N GLN A 291 -14.27 -31.67 2.73
CA GLN A 291 -14.77 -32.01 4.06
C GLN A 291 -16.18 -31.46 4.32
N GLN A 292 -16.43 -30.19 3.97
CA GLN A 292 -17.76 -29.59 4.13
C GLN A 292 -18.81 -30.17 3.17
N GLN A 293 -18.42 -30.56 1.94
CA GLN A 293 -19.30 -31.30 1.03
C GLN A 293 -19.68 -32.69 1.61
N ALA A 294 -18.72 -33.43 2.17
CA ALA A 294 -18.98 -34.71 2.81
C ALA A 294 -19.88 -34.58 4.04
N GLN A 295 -19.68 -33.55 4.87
CA GLN A 295 -20.53 -33.26 6.03
C GLN A 295 -21.96 -32.92 5.62
N LEU A 296 -22.15 -32.09 4.58
CA LEU A 296 -23.49 -31.79 4.04
C LEU A 296 -24.17 -33.03 3.46
N ALA A 297 -23.43 -33.91 2.77
CA ALA A 297 -23.97 -35.16 2.25
C ALA A 297 -24.43 -36.11 3.39
N ALA A 298 -23.68 -36.18 4.49
CA ALA A 298 -24.07 -36.94 5.68
C ALA A 298 -25.38 -36.41 6.29
N LEU A 299 -25.46 -35.10 6.56
CA LEU A 299 -26.65 -34.45 7.12
C LEU A 299 -27.90 -34.64 6.23
N ARG A 300 -27.76 -34.48 4.90
CA ARG A 300 -28.85 -34.78 3.95
C ARG A 300 -29.27 -36.26 3.98
N SER A 301 -28.33 -37.19 4.15
CA SER A 301 -28.66 -38.63 4.29
C SER A 301 -29.40 -38.95 5.60
N GLU A 302 -29.24 -38.12 6.62
CA GLU A 302 -29.93 -38.28 7.91
C GLU A 302 -31.33 -37.66 7.86
N LEU A 303 -31.46 -36.47 7.26
CA LEU A 303 -32.75 -35.86 6.96
C LEU A 303 -33.66 -36.79 6.15
N ALA A 304 -33.12 -37.42 5.10
CA ALA A 304 -33.86 -38.37 4.26
C ALA A 304 -34.34 -39.62 5.04
N LYS A 305 -33.58 -40.09 6.05
CA LYS A 305 -34.00 -41.21 6.93
C LYS A 305 -35.14 -40.81 7.87
N LEU A 306 -35.20 -39.55 8.30
CA LEU A 306 -36.33 -39.02 9.09
C LEU A 306 -37.59 -38.92 8.21
N GLU A 307 -37.46 -38.37 7.00
CA GLU A 307 -38.56 -38.29 6.02
C GLU A 307 -39.09 -39.68 5.64
N GLN A 308 -38.21 -40.65 5.39
CA GLN A 308 -38.60 -42.01 5.02
C GLN A 308 -39.24 -42.80 6.17
N ARG A 309 -38.92 -42.50 7.44
CA ARG A 309 -39.63 -43.07 8.60
C ARG A 309 -41.07 -42.56 8.70
N GLU A 310 -41.26 -41.25 8.52
CA GLU A 310 -42.58 -40.61 8.56
C GLU A 310 -43.47 -40.94 7.34
N ALA A 311 -42.89 -41.34 6.20
CA ALA A 311 -43.63 -41.76 5.00
C ALA A 311 -44.41 -43.09 5.15
N SER A 312 -44.52 -43.65 6.36
CA SER A 312 -45.23 -44.91 6.64
C SER A 312 -46.76 -44.70 6.62
N PRO A 313 -47.58 -45.54 5.96
CA PRO A 313 -48.95 -45.14 5.55
C PRO A 313 -50.04 -45.04 6.65
N ALA A 314 -49.67 -45.00 7.93
CA ALA A 314 -50.60 -45.20 9.06
C ALA A 314 -51.33 -43.93 9.54
N GLN A 315 -50.74 -42.74 9.38
CA GLN A 315 -51.37 -41.46 9.78
C GLN A 315 -51.97 -40.74 8.57
N ARG A 316 -53.29 -40.54 8.56
CA ARG A 316 -53.99 -39.73 7.55
C ARG A 316 -54.06 -38.23 7.88
N ASP A 317 -53.60 -37.79 9.05
CA ASP A 317 -53.49 -36.37 9.46
C ASP A 317 -52.29 -35.64 8.81
N ILE A 318 -51.99 -35.98 7.55
CA ILE A 318 -50.80 -35.56 6.79
C ILE A 318 -50.69 -34.03 6.70
N GLY A 319 -51.84 -33.34 6.58
CA GLY A 319 -51.90 -31.88 6.42
C GLY A 319 -51.40 -31.09 7.63
N TYR A 320 -51.79 -31.47 8.85
CA TYR A 320 -51.39 -30.74 10.06
C TYR A 320 -49.90 -30.92 10.35
N ILE A 321 -49.40 -32.16 10.30
CA ILE A 321 -48.02 -32.47 10.69
C ILE A 321 -47.01 -31.81 9.74
N GLY A 322 -47.28 -31.80 8.43
CA GLY A 322 -46.48 -31.07 7.44
C GLY A 322 -46.45 -29.56 7.71
N ARG A 323 -47.63 -28.93 7.87
CA ARG A 323 -47.75 -27.49 8.18
C ARG A 323 -47.07 -27.11 9.50
N TYR A 324 -47.13 -27.98 10.51
CA TYR A 324 -46.44 -27.77 11.79
C TYR A 324 -44.91 -27.89 11.65
N ARG A 325 -44.41 -28.83 10.84
CA ARG A 325 -42.98 -28.95 10.48
C ARG A 325 -42.47 -27.71 9.74
N ASP A 326 -43.23 -27.19 8.78
CA ASP A 326 -42.86 -25.98 8.04
C ASP A 326 -42.92 -24.72 8.93
N TYR A 327 -43.94 -24.58 9.78
CA TYR A 327 -43.99 -23.53 10.81
C TYR A 327 -42.75 -23.59 11.72
N LYS A 328 -42.42 -24.76 12.27
CA LYS A 328 -41.26 -24.94 13.14
C LYS A 328 -39.93 -24.69 12.44
N TYR A 329 -39.83 -24.99 11.15
CA TYR A 329 -38.65 -24.67 10.34
C TYR A 329 -38.49 -23.15 10.10
N GLN A 330 -39.57 -22.42 9.84
CA GLN A 330 -39.49 -20.95 9.76
C GLN A 330 -39.22 -20.31 11.14
N GLU A 331 -39.75 -20.88 12.22
CA GLU A 331 -39.52 -20.45 13.61
C GLU A 331 -38.04 -20.59 13.99
N THR A 332 -37.42 -21.74 13.74
CA THR A 332 -35.99 -21.96 14.03
C THR A 332 -35.06 -21.11 13.14
N LEU A 333 -35.41 -20.90 11.86
CA LEU A 333 -34.66 -19.99 11.00
C LEU A 333 -34.79 -18.52 11.43
N PHE A 334 -35.96 -18.09 11.89
CA PHE A 334 -36.16 -16.73 12.42
C PHE A 334 -35.27 -16.52 13.65
N ASP A 335 -35.32 -17.46 14.60
CA ASP A 335 -34.50 -17.45 15.81
C ASP A 335 -32.99 -17.44 15.52
N LEU A 336 -32.56 -18.17 14.48
CA LEU A 336 -31.17 -18.19 14.03
C LEU A 336 -30.75 -16.85 13.41
N TYR A 337 -31.52 -16.33 12.44
CA TYR A 337 -31.20 -15.06 11.79
C TYR A 337 -31.30 -13.86 12.73
N ALA A 338 -32.21 -13.87 13.70
CA ALA A 338 -32.29 -12.83 14.73
C ALA A 338 -31.01 -12.78 15.58
N LYS A 339 -30.51 -13.95 16.02
CA LYS A 339 -29.26 -14.06 16.80
C LYS A 339 -28.04 -13.64 15.96
N GLN A 340 -27.97 -14.02 14.69
CA GLN A 340 -26.89 -13.61 13.79
C GLN A 340 -26.96 -12.12 13.43
N PHE A 341 -28.17 -11.53 13.30
CA PHE A 341 -28.36 -10.10 13.07
C PHE A 341 -27.88 -9.26 14.26
N GLU A 342 -28.29 -9.58 15.49
CA GLU A 342 -27.84 -8.83 16.67
C GLU A 342 -26.33 -9.00 16.93
N LEU A 343 -25.74 -10.16 16.63
CA LEU A 343 -24.29 -10.33 16.62
C LEU A 343 -23.60 -9.44 15.57
N ALA A 344 -24.07 -9.45 14.32
CA ALA A 344 -23.50 -8.62 13.25
C ALA A 344 -23.69 -7.10 13.51
N ARG A 345 -24.78 -6.72 14.16
CA ARG A 345 -25.07 -5.34 14.60
C ARG A 345 -24.15 -4.91 15.75
N LEU A 346 -23.89 -5.81 16.70
CA LEU A 346 -22.91 -5.59 17.77
C LEU A 346 -21.49 -5.47 17.19
N ASP A 347 -21.12 -6.32 16.24
CA ASP A 347 -19.86 -6.24 15.51
C ASP A 347 -19.74 -4.90 14.77
N GLU A 348 -20.77 -4.45 14.04
CA GLU A 348 -20.75 -3.15 13.34
C GLU A 348 -20.59 -1.98 14.33
N SER A 349 -21.23 -2.04 15.50
CA SER A 349 -21.06 -1.03 16.55
C SER A 349 -19.64 -0.99 17.16
N ARG A 350 -18.85 -2.04 16.96
CA ARG A 350 -17.44 -2.16 17.37
C ARG A 350 -16.48 -1.89 16.21
N GLU A 351 -16.88 -2.15 14.97
CA GLU A 351 -16.10 -1.97 13.73
C GLU A 351 -16.05 -0.49 13.31
N GLY A 352 -15.77 0.38 14.28
CA GLY A 352 -15.62 1.82 14.18
C GLY A 352 -14.32 2.27 14.84
N GLY A 353 -13.20 1.69 14.42
CA GLY A 353 -11.86 2.02 14.92
C GLY A 353 -11.50 3.47 14.62
N LEU A 354 -11.82 4.38 15.55
CA LEU A 354 -11.55 5.80 15.39
C LEU A 354 -10.05 6.05 15.25
N ILE A 355 -9.63 6.70 14.15
CA ILE A 355 -8.25 7.13 13.94
C ILE A 355 -7.89 8.12 15.05
N GLN A 356 -7.00 7.70 15.94
CA GLN A 356 -6.62 8.46 17.12
C GLN A 356 -5.51 9.45 16.75
N VAL A 357 -5.67 10.71 17.10
CA VAL A 357 -4.57 11.68 17.02
C VAL A 357 -3.75 11.52 18.28
N VAL A 358 -2.46 11.20 18.10
CA VAL A 358 -1.47 11.11 19.18
C VAL A 358 -0.91 12.49 19.49
N ASP A 359 -0.68 13.30 18.44
CA ASP A 359 -0.22 14.69 18.55
C ASP A 359 -0.87 15.57 17.48
N VAL A 360 -1.39 16.73 17.90
CA VAL A 360 -2.15 17.68 17.07
C VAL A 360 -1.18 18.73 16.54
N ALA A 361 -1.23 19.02 15.23
CA ALA A 361 -0.36 20.05 14.67
C ALA A 361 -0.68 21.43 15.26
N THR A 362 0.32 22.05 15.85
CA THR A 362 0.31 23.43 16.35
C THR A 362 1.11 24.33 15.40
N ALA A 363 0.82 25.63 15.41
CA ALA A 363 1.53 26.59 14.56
C ALA A 363 3.00 26.74 15.03
N PRO A 364 4.02 26.47 14.19
CA PRO A 364 5.41 26.41 14.63
C PRO A 364 6.05 27.80 14.80
N ASP A 365 6.67 28.03 15.97
CA ASP A 365 7.37 29.28 16.31
C ASP A 365 8.61 29.60 15.45
N ARG A 366 9.11 28.63 14.68
CA ARG A 366 10.36 28.74 13.93
C ARG A 366 10.21 28.23 12.50
N LYS A 367 10.77 28.97 11.55
CA LYS A 367 10.90 28.56 10.15
C LYS A 367 11.84 27.36 10.02
N SER A 368 11.44 26.39 9.21
CA SER A 368 12.22 25.18 8.88
C SER A 368 13.21 25.43 7.75
N LYS A 369 12.80 26.25 6.76
CA LYS A 369 13.56 26.55 5.53
C LYS A 369 13.46 28.06 5.21
N PRO A 370 14.44 28.65 4.49
CA PRO A 370 15.75 28.09 4.17
C PRO A 370 16.73 28.13 5.35
N LYS A 371 17.59 27.13 5.46
CA LYS A 371 18.69 27.07 6.44
C LYS A 371 19.84 28.01 6.02
N ARG A 372 19.68 29.33 6.19
CA ARG A 372 20.58 30.39 5.66
C ARG A 372 22.08 30.13 5.83
N ALA A 373 22.52 29.64 6.98
CA ALA A 373 23.92 29.30 7.23
C ALA A 373 24.46 28.19 6.31
N MET A 374 23.62 27.22 5.93
CA MET A 374 23.97 26.12 5.03
C MET A 374 24.14 26.59 3.58
N TYR A 375 23.33 27.56 3.14
CA TYR A 375 23.50 28.21 1.82
C TYR A 375 24.75 29.08 1.79
N ALA A 376 25.02 29.84 2.85
CA ALA A 376 26.25 30.63 2.98
C ALA A 376 27.51 29.74 2.96
N LEU A 377 27.51 28.64 3.72
CA LEU A 377 28.60 27.67 3.73
C LEU A 377 28.78 26.99 2.36
N GLY A 378 27.69 26.52 1.74
CA GLY A 378 27.74 25.90 0.42
C GLY A 378 28.29 26.83 -0.67
N ALA A 379 27.83 28.08 -0.71
CA ALA A 379 28.35 29.09 -1.63
C ALA A 379 29.83 29.40 -1.40
N ALA A 380 30.26 29.50 -0.14
CA ALA A 380 31.67 29.73 0.20
C ALA A 380 32.57 28.54 -0.20
N VAL A 381 32.15 27.30 0.05
CA VAL A 381 32.91 26.09 -0.31
C VAL A 381 33.01 25.92 -1.83
N LEU A 382 31.90 26.09 -2.56
CA LEU A 382 31.90 26.00 -4.02
C LEU A 382 32.77 27.08 -4.67
N ALA A 383 32.69 28.33 -4.19
CA ALA A 383 33.57 29.39 -4.66
C ALA A 383 35.05 29.11 -4.31
N GLY A 384 35.34 28.60 -3.12
CA GLY A 384 36.68 28.19 -2.72
C GLY A 384 37.28 27.12 -3.61
N MET A 385 36.50 26.09 -3.98
CA MET A 385 36.91 25.04 -4.92
C MET A 385 37.14 25.59 -6.34
N LEU A 386 36.25 26.43 -6.86
CA LEU A 386 36.42 27.02 -8.19
C LEU A 386 37.62 27.96 -8.25
N LEU A 387 37.87 28.73 -7.18
CA LEU A 387 39.01 29.64 -7.08
C LEU A 387 40.34 28.91 -6.85
N SER A 388 40.36 27.76 -6.17
CA SER A 388 41.57 26.94 -6.04
C SER A 388 41.93 26.25 -7.37
N VAL A 389 40.95 25.70 -8.08
CA VAL A 389 41.16 25.15 -9.45
C VAL A 389 41.64 26.26 -10.40
N TRP A 390 41.04 27.44 -10.36
CA TRP A 390 41.51 28.60 -11.16
C TRP A 390 42.94 29.02 -10.78
N ALA A 391 43.29 29.02 -9.49
CA ALA A 391 44.65 29.33 -9.02
C ALA A 391 45.68 28.32 -9.53
N VAL A 392 45.35 27.01 -9.52
CA VAL A 392 46.20 25.94 -10.08
C VAL A 392 46.37 26.12 -11.59
N VAL A 393 45.28 26.22 -12.36
CA VAL A 393 45.33 26.34 -13.83
C VAL A 393 46.09 27.60 -14.27
N THR A 394 45.94 28.71 -13.55
CA THR A 394 46.68 29.95 -13.86
C THR A 394 48.11 29.96 -13.30
N GLY A 395 48.44 29.13 -12.31
CA GLY A 395 49.81 28.87 -11.88
C GLY A 395 50.58 28.06 -12.92
N LEU A 396 50.00 26.95 -13.38
CA LEU A 396 50.56 26.08 -14.43
C LEU A 396 50.77 26.85 -15.76
N ARG A 397 49.75 27.61 -16.21
CA ARG A 397 49.87 28.44 -17.42
C ARG A 397 50.91 29.55 -17.33
N ALA A 398 51.25 30.03 -16.13
CA ALA A 398 52.30 31.02 -15.94
C ALA A 398 53.73 30.42 -15.94
N ARG A 399 53.86 29.09 -16.00
CA ARG A 399 55.13 28.35 -15.95
C ARG A 399 55.51 27.59 -17.23
N ARG A 400 54.60 27.45 -18.21
CA ARG A 400 54.93 26.95 -19.55
C ARG A 400 55.20 28.15 -20.49
N PRO A 401 56.44 28.63 -20.66
CA PRO A 401 56.80 29.48 -21.79
C PRO A 401 56.67 28.70 -23.11
N VAL A 402 56.62 29.43 -24.22
CA VAL A 402 56.68 28.91 -25.60
C VAL A 402 58.13 28.79 -26.02
#